data_AF-A0A1V0TZN4-F1
#
_entry.id   AF-A0A1V0TZN4-F1
#
_cell.length_a   1.000
_cell.length_b   1.000
_cell.length_c   1.000
_cell.angle_alpha   90.00
_cell.angle_beta   90.00
_cell.angle_gamma   90.00
#
_symmetry.space_group_name_H-M   'P 1'
#
loop_
_entity.id
_entity.type
_entity.pdbx_description
1 polymer ?
#
loop_
_entity_poly.entity_id
_entity_poly.type
_entity_poly.pdbx_seq_one_letter_code
_entity_poly.pdbx_strand_id
1 'polypeptide(L)'
;MNTEHFLAYVDGRQIRWRLALEQCINEAGTDPRARLLAIFDALRSCAASQQGLRSFSFTHAITELAGPQDPVRAMVTTHKETLRQQMLELSEATGTPDPDLLTDQLLLVYEGAIANHAFGNVDNATDKAHTTARQLIAAASPLPLNTFLVDRDPESPLP
;
A
#
# COMPACT_ATOMS: atom_id res chain seq x y z
N MET A 1 1.75 -29.96 5.08
CA MET A 1 1.12 -29.08 4.07
C MET A 1 1.97 -29.18 2.81
N ASN A 2 1.40 -29.55 1.65
CA ASN A 2 2.15 -29.60 0.39
C ASN A 2 2.53 -28.15 0.00
N THR A 3 3.81 -27.90 -0.27
CA THR A 3 4.35 -26.58 -0.67
C THR A 3 3.59 -26.00 -1.85
N GLU A 4 3.13 -26.82 -2.78
CA GLU A 4 2.33 -26.42 -3.94
C GLU A 4 0.97 -25.82 -3.54
N HIS A 5 0.23 -26.47 -2.64
CA HIS A 5 -1.04 -25.94 -2.13
C HIS A 5 -0.85 -24.66 -1.31
N PHE A 6 0.28 -24.57 -0.59
CA PHE A 6 0.62 -23.36 0.15
C PHE A 6 0.92 -22.18 -0.79
N LEU A 7 1.73 -22.41 -1.83
CA LEU A 7 2.05 -21.42 -2.86
C LEU A 7 0.79 -20.94 -3.58
N ALA A 8 -0.07 -21.86 -4.03
CA ALA A 8 -1.34 -21.52 -4.69
C ALA A 8 -2.28 -20.72 -3.77
N TYR A 9 -2.30 -21.04 -2.47
CA TYR A 9 -3.08 -20.28 -1.50
C TYR A 9 -2.57 -18.84 -1.33
N VAL A 10 -1.25 -18.67 -1.19
CA VAL A 10 -0.62 -17.34 -1.05
C VAL A 10 -0.83 -16.52 -2.32
N ASP A 11 -0.57 -17.11 -3.49
CA ASP A 11 -0.75 -16.45 -4.79
C ASP A 11 -2.20 -15.98 -5.00
N GLY A 12 -3.18 -16.87 -4.78
CA GLY A 12 -4.59 -16.52 -4.92
C GLY A 12 -5.03 -15.40 -3.97
N ARG A 13 -4.42 -15.28 -2.79
CA ARG A 13 -4.71 -14.18 -1.85
C ARG A 13 -4.02 -12.88 -2.25
N GLN A 14 -2.79 -12.95 -2.75
CA GLN A 14 -2.08 -11.79 -3.30
C GLN A 14 -2.79 -11.21 -4.53
N ILE A 15 -3.29 -12.08 -5.44
CA ILE A 15 -4.09 -11.66 -6.60
C ILE A 15 -5.36 -10.91 -6.14
N ARG A 16 -6.10 -11.46 -5.17
CA ARG A 16 -7.30 -10.77 -4.63
C ARG A 16 -6.96 -9.43 -4.02
N TRP A 17 -5.84 -9.34 -3.30
CA TRP A 17 -5.39 -8.06 -2.75
C TRP A 17 -5.06 -7.05 -3.84
N ARG A 18 -4.29 -7.45 -4.85
CA ARG A 18 -3.94 -6.59 -5.99
C ARG A 18 -5.17 -6.06 -6.70
N LEU A 19 -6.17 -6.91 -6.96
CA LEU A 19 -7.43 -6.49 -7.59
C LEU A 19 -8.21 -5.49 -6.72
N ALA A 20 -8.28 -5.71 -5.40
CA ALA A 20 -8.92 -4.77 -4.49
C ALA A 20 -8.17 -3.43 -4.43
N LEU A 21 -6.83 -3.47 -4.44
CA LEU A 21 -5.99 -2.28 -4.46
C LEU A 21 -6.17 -1.48 -5.75
N GLU A 22 -6.13 -2.14 -6.91
CA GLU A 22 -6.41 -1.53 -8.21
C GLU A 22 -7.78 -0.86 -8.24
N GLN A 23 -8.81 -1.51 -7.68
CA GLN A 23 -10.14 -0.92 -7.56
C GLN A 23 -10.14 0.36 -6.72
N CYS A 24 -9.53 0.34 -5.52
CA CYS A 24 -9.44 1.54 -4.67
C CYS A 24 -8.70 2.69 -5.36
N ILE A 25 -7.61 2.40 -6.06
CA ILE A 25 -6.86 3.39 -6.84
C ILE A 25 -7.74 4.00 -7.95
N ASN A 26 -8.48 3.17 -8.68
CA ASN A 26 -9.34 3.64 -9.76
C ASN A 26 -10.52 4.50 -9.24
N GLU A 27 -11.10 4.13 -8.10
CA GLU A 27 -12.19 4.87 -7.46
C GLU A 27 -11.75 6.24 -6.91
N ALA A 28 -10.46 6.45 -6.67
CA ALA A 28 -9.90 7.72 -6.20
C ALA A 28 -9.90 8.84 -7.26
N GLY A 29 -10.41 8.59 -8.46
CA GLY A 29 -10.52 9.57 -9.54
C GLY A 29 -9.24 9.66 -10.36
N THR A 30 -8.91 10.84 -10.89
CA THR A 30 -7.77 11.05 -11.81
C THR A 30 -6.58 11.76 -11.19
N ASP A 31 -6.71 12.33 -9.98
CA ASP A 31 -5.59 12.98 -9.29
C ASP A 31 -4.59 11.92 -8.80
N PRO A 32 -3.32 11.94 -9.26
CA PRO A 32 -2.33 10.95 -8.88
C PRO A 32 -2.00 10.99 -7.38
N ARG A 33 -2.16 12.14 -6.71
CA ARG A 33 -1.97 12.23 -5.24
C ARG A 33 -3.07 11.49 -4.49
N ALA A 34 -4.32 11.69 -4.88
CA ALA A 34 -5.45 10.94 -4.34
C ALA A 34 -5.29 9.43 -4.58
N ARG A 35 -4.82 9.02 -5.76
CA ARG A 35 -4.52 7.62 -6.11
C ARG A 35 -3.41 7.00 -5.25
N LEU A 36 -2.32 7.73 -4.99
CA LEU A 36 -1.27 7.28 -4.06
C LEU A 36 -1.82 7.10 -2.66
N LEU A 37 -2.64 8.03 -2.18
CA LEU A 37 -3.23 7.95 -0.85
C LEU A 37 -4.23 6.79 -0.74
N ALA A 38 -4.96 6.49 -1.81
CA ALA A 38 -5.92 5.38 -1.87
C ALA A 38 -5.28 4.00 -1.64
N ILE A 39 -3.97 3.85 -1.90
CA ILE A 39 -3.22 2.65 -1.53
C ILE A 39 -3.23 2.42 -0.01
N PHE A 40 -3.10 3.49 0.75
CA PHE A 40 -3.13 3.45 2.22
C PHE A 40 -4.56 3.35 2.76
N ASP A 41 -5.55 3.91 2.06
CA ASP A 41 -6.96 3.68 2.40
C ASP A 41 -7.36 2.21 2.23
N ALA A 42 -6.93 1.59 1.13
CA ALA A 42 -7.10 0.16 0.92
C ALA A 42 -6.46 -0.64 2.06
N LEU A 43 -5.24 -0.25 2.47
CA LEU A 43 -4.53 -0.93 3.56
C LEU A 43 -5.29 -0.83 4.90
N ARG A 44 -5.86 0.34 5.22
CA ARG A 44 -6.71 0.54 6.40
C ARG A 44 -7.97 -0.31 6.34
N SER A 45 -8.66 -0.31 5.20
CA SER A 45 -9.85 -1.13 4.98
C SER A 45 -9.55 -2.62 5.14
N CYS A 46 -8.44 -3.10 4.59
CA CYS A 46 -8.01 -4.48 4.72
C CYS A 46 -7.71 -4.86 6.18
N ALA A 47 -7.01 -4.00 6.91
CA ALA A 47 -6.69 -4.20 8.32
C ALA A 47 -7.94 -4.27 9.22
N ALA A 48 -9.00 -3.53 8.87
CA ALA A 48 -10.29 -3.58 9.57
C ALA A 48 -11.16 -4.80 9.19
N SER A 49 -10.85 -5.47 8.07
CA SER A 49 -11.63 -6.62 7.59
C SER A 49 -11.38 -7.88 8.44
N GLN A 50 -12.35 -8.82 8.44
CA GLN A 50 -12.20 -10.10 9.14
C GLN A 50 -11.00 -10.94 8.65
N GLN A 51 -10.56 -10.73 7.41
CA GLN A 51 -9.39 -11.43 6.87
C GLN A 51 -8.07 -10.84 7.40
N GLY A 52 -8.05 -9.54 7.72
CA GLY A 52 -6.90 -8.78 8.18
C GLY A 52 -5.69 -8.82 7.24
N LEU A 53 -4.58 -8.21 7.67
CA LEU A 53 -3.30 -8.24 6.95
C LEU A 53 -2.49 -9.52 7.16
N ARG A 54 -3.07 -10.55 7.80
CA ARG A 54 -2.35 -11.75 8.27
C ARG A 54 -1.61 -12.50 7.17
N SER A 55 -2.10 -12.46 5.93
CA SER A 55 -1.42 -13.09 4.79
C SER A 55 -0.11 -12.43 4.39
N PHE A 56 0.01 -11.11 4.58
CA PHE A 56 1.27 -10.41 4.35
C PHE A 56 2.29 -10.70 5.46
N SER A 57 1.81 -10.95 6.68
CA SER A 57 2.63 -11.35 7.82
C SER A 57 3.31 -12.71 7.60
N PHE A 58 2.60 -13.69 7.03
CA PHE A 58 3.19 -14.99 6.67
C PHE A 58 4.25 -14.86 5.58
N THR A 59 4.01 -14.02 4.59
CA THR A 59 5.00 -13.69 3.56
C THR A 59 6.30 -13.14 4.17
N HIS A 60 6.20 -12.19 5.13
CA HIS A 60 7.38 -11.66 5.81
C HIS A 60 8.10 -12.72 6.65
N ALA A 61 7.36 -13.54 7.40
CA ALA A 61 7.94 -14.63 8.18
C ALA A 61 8.62 -15.69 7.31
N ILE A 62 8.10 -15.96 6.11
CA ILE A 62 8.72 -16.90 5.17
C ILE A 62 9.95 -16.31 4.50
N THR A 63 9.97 -15.00 4.20
CA THR A 63 11.21 -14.36 3.69
C THR A 63 12.36 -14.43 4.69
N GLU A 64 12.10 -14.49 6.00
CA GLU A 64 13.13 -14.67 7.04
C GLU A 64 13.60 -16.12 7.18
N LEU A 65 12.77 -17.10 6.78
CA LEU A 65 13.03 -18.54 6.94
C LEU A 65 13.46 -19.26 5.65
N ALA A 66 13.23 -18.64 4.49
CA ALA A 66 13.48 -19.21 3.18
C ALA A 66 14.89 -18.89 2.66
N GLY A 67 15.57 -19.90 2.10
CA GLY A 67 16.86 -19.74 1.45
C GLY A 67 16.79 -18.85 0.19
N PRO A 68 17.94 -18.41 -0.36
CA PRO A 68 17.99 -17.49 -1.50
C PRO A 68 17.27 -17.94 -2.78
N GLN A 69 17.05 -19.25 -2.94
CA GLN A 69 16.48 -19.88 -4.14
C GLN A 69 15.06 -20.44 -3.90
N ASP A 70 14.37 -19.98 -2.85
CA ASP A 70 13.03 -20.47 -2.53
C ASP A 70 11.97 -19.86 -3.47
N PRO A 71 11.12 -20.69 -4.13
CA PRO A 71 10.01 -20.24 -4.97
C PRO A 71 9.08 -19.23 -4.30
N VAL A 72 8.88 -19.30 -2.98
CA VAL A 72 8.06 -18.34 -2.23
C VAL A 72 8.70 -16.95 -2.27
N ARG A 73 10.03 -16.87 -2.12
CA ARG A 73 10.75 -15.60 -2.15
C ARG A 73 10.61 -14.93 -3.52
N ALA A 74 10.78 -15.68 -4.61
CA ALA A 74 10.61 -15.16 -5.96
C ALA A 74 9.21 -14.57 -6.19
N MET A 75 8.17 -15.31 -5.81
CA MET A 75 6.78 -14.86 -5.92
C MET A 75 6.52 -13.57 -5.13
N VAL A 76 7.05 -13.47 -3.90
CA VAL A 76 6.89 -12.27 -3.06
C VAL A 76 7.62 -11.08 -3.65
N THR A 77 8.85 -11.26 -4.14
CA THR A 77 9.63 -10.21 -4.79
C THR A 77 8.86 -9.62 -5.97
N THR A 78 8.34 -10.46 -6.87
CA THR A 78 7.57 -10.00 -8.04
C THR A 78 6.34 -9.17 -7.65
N HIS A 79 5.64 -9.56 -6.58
CA HIS A 79 4.50 -8.79 -6.10
C HIS A 79 4.90 -7.41 -5.57
N LYS A 80 6.01 -7.33 -4.83
CA LYS A 80 6.54 -6.05 -4.32
C LYS A 80 7.05 -5.16 -5.44
N GLU A 81 7.72 -5.73 -6.44
CA GLU A 81 8.15 -5.01 -7.64
C GLU A 81 6.97 -4.43 -8.42
N THR A 82 5.88 -5.19 -8.56
CA THR A 82 4.65 -4.72 -9.21
C THR A 82 4.04 -3.55 -8.45
N LEU A 83 3.96 -3.62 -7.11
CA LEU A 83 3.46 -2.52 -6.29
C LEU A 83 4.36 -1.28 -6.38
N ARG A 84 5.69 -1.47 -6.32
CA ARG A 84 6.65 -0.36 -6.47
C ARG A 84 6.48 0.33 -7.81
N GLN A 85 6.34 -0.45 -8.90
CA GLN A 85 6.16 0.10 -10.25
C GLN A 85 4.87 0.92 -10.34
N GLN A 86 3.76 0.43 -9.77
CA GLN A 86 2.51 1.18 -9.72
C GLN A 86 2.62 2.49 -8.91
N MET A 87 3.31 2.46 -7.76
CA MET A 87 3.60 3.67 -6.98
C MET A 87 4.50 4.65 -7.72
N LEU A 88 5.46 4.15 -8.50
CA LEU A 88 6.36 4.97 -9.32
C LEU A 88 5.60 5.73 -10.40
N GLU A 89 4.77 5.04 -11.18
CA GLU A 89 3.95 5.65 -12.23
C GLU A 89 3.04 6.76 -11.67
N LEU A 90 2.45 6.53 -10.49
CA LEU A 90 1.65 7.54 -9.81
C LEU A 90 2.51 8.68 -9.26
N SER A 91 3.70 8.39 -8.75
CA SER A 91 4.64 9.41 -8.24
C SER A 91 5.12 10.31 -9.37
N GLU A 92 5.51 9.77 -10.51
CA GLU A 92 5.86 10.53 -11.72
C GLU A 92 4.73 11.47 -12.14
N ALA A 93 3.49 10.97 -12.16
CA ALA A 93 2.32 11.75 -12.52
C ALA A 93 2.04 12.93 -11.56
N THR A 94 2.56 12.91 -10.33
CA THR A 94 2.39 14.03 -9.37
C THR A 94 3.21 15.28 -9.75
N GLY A 95 4.21 15.13 -10.62
CA GLY A 95 5.19 16.17 -10.96
C GLY A 95 6.23 16.42 -9.87
N THR A 96 6.40 15.49 -8.92
CA THR A 96 7.47 15.54 -7.92
C THR A 96 8.86 15.64 -8.59
N PRO A 97 9.80 16.42 -8.03
CA PRO A 97 11.17 16.50 -8.55
C PRO A 97 11.95 15.18 -8.49
N ASP A 98 11.58 14.30 -7.56
CA ASP A 98 12.25 13.01 -7.32
C ASP A 98 11.18 11.90 -7.10
N PRO A 99 10.67 11.28 -8.17
CA PRO A 99 9.62 10.27 -8.08
C PRO A 99 10.11 8.94 -7.49
N ASP A 100 11.37 8.57 -7.70
CA ASP A 100 11.96 7.38 -7.09
C ASP A 100 12.03 7.51 -5.57
N LEU A 101 12.49 8.65 -5.05
CA LEU A 101 12.55 8.89 -3.61
C LEU A 101 11.16 8.82 -2.98
N LEU A 102 10.15 9.48 -3.57
CA LEU A 102 8.78 9.43 -3.06
C LEU A 102 8.26 7.99 -3.06
N THR A 103 8.48 7.26 -4.14
CA THR A 103 8.08 5.85 -4.28
C THR A 103 8.67 4.97 -3.19
N ASP A 104 9.99 5.05 -2.99
CA ASP A 104 10.69 4.24 -1.99
C ASP A 104 10.24 4.59 -0.57
N GLN A 105 10.02 5.88 -0.27
CA GLN A 105 9.48 6.30 1.02
C GLN A 105 8.06 5.76 1.27
N LEU A 106 7.18 5.84 0.28
CA LEU A 106 5.82 5.31 0.40
C LEU A 106 5.81 3.79 0.55
N LEU A 107 6.67 3.07 -0.19
CA LEU A 107 6.80 1.63 -0.07
C LEU A 107 7.32 1.21 1.32
N LEU A 108 8.31 1.93 1.86
CA LEU A 108 8.81 1.70 3.22
C LEU A 108 7.72 1.90 4.28
N VAL A 109 6.91 2.97 4.15
CA VAL A 109 5.78 3.23 5.05
C VAL A 109 4.72 2.14 4.94
N TYR A 110 4.40 1.70 3.72
CA TYR A 110 3.41 0.64 3.45
C TYR A 110 3.82 -0.70 4.08
N GLU A 111 5.05 -1.14 3.84
CA GLU A 111 5.61 -2.39 4.39
C GLU A 111 5.76 -2.31 5.91
N GLY A 112 6.21 -1.16 6.43
CA GLY A 112 6.30 -0.91 7.86
C GLY A 112 4.94 -0.99 8.55
N ALA A 113 3.88 -0.50 7.92
CA ALA A 113 2.53 -0.58 8.45
C ALA A 113 2.04 -2.02 8.57
N ILE A 114 2.27 -2.83 7.53
CA ILE A 114 1.95 -4.25 7.50
C ILE A 114 2.69 -5.00 8.62
N ALA A 115 4.00 -4.80 8.73
CA ALA A 115 4.82 -5.46 9.73
C ALA A 115 4.37 -5.09 11.15
N ASN A 116 4.19 -3.80 11.44
CA ASN A 116 3.82 -3.35 12.78
C ASN A 116 2.37 -3.72 13.14
N HIS A 117 1.45 -3.76 12.18
CA HIS A 117 0.10 -4.29 12.40
C HIS A 117 0.12 -5.79 12.72
N ALA A 118 0.98 -6.56 12.05
CA ALA A 118 1.10 -8.01 12.28
C ALA A 118 1.56 -8.36 13.70
N PHE A 119 2.56 -7.63 14.20
CA PHE A 119 3.14 -7.86 15.53
C PHE A 119 2.42 -7.11 16.65
N GLY A 120 1.56 -6.13 16.33
CA GLY A 120 0.92 -5.27 17.31
C GLY A 120 1.88 -4.32 18.03
N ASN A 121 3.06 -4.06 17.46
CA ASN A 121 4.08 -3.19 18.06
C ASN A 121 3.70 -1.71 18.03
N VAL A 122 2.84 -1.33 17.08
CA VAL A 122 2.36 0.05 16.91
C VAL A 122 0.84 0.02 16.81
N ASP A 123 0.18 0.66 17.77
CA ASP A 123 -1.26 0.86 17.72
C ASP A 123 -1.66 1.67 16.49
N ASN A 124 -2.73 1.25 15.83
CA ASN A 124 -3.28 1.91 14.64
C ASN A 124 -2.20 2.16 13.56
N ALA A 125 -1.29 1.19 13.36
CA ALA A 125 -0.16 1.29 12.43
C ALA A 125 -0.60 1.74 11.02
N THR A 126 -1.73 1.23 10.52
CA THR A 126 -2.28 1.59 9.20
C THR A 126 -2.79 3.03 9.13
N ASP A 127 -3.40 3.57 10.19
CA ASP A 127 -3.82 4.99 10.25
C ASP A 127 -2.60 5.93 10.31
N LYS A 128 -1.55 5.53 11.05
CA LYS A 128 -0.29 6.28 11.12
C LYS A 128 0.44 6.27 9.78
N ALA A 129 0.45 5.13 9.10
CA ALA A 129 1.02 4.99 7.77
C ALA A 129 0.30 5.87 6.75
N HIS A 130 -1.03 5.86 6.74
CA HIS A 130 -1.83 6.76 5.91
C HIS A 130 -1.51 8.24 6.18
N THR A 131 -1.42 8.63 7.45
CA THR A 131 -1.05 10.01 7.83
C THR A 131 0.34 10.39 7.33
N THR A 132 1.30 9.47 7.46
CA THR A 132 2.68 9.68 7.01
C THR A 132 2.75 9.78 5.49
N ALA A 133 2.06 8.90 4.76
CA ALA A 133 1.97 8.93 3.31
C ALA A 133 1.41 10.27 2.81
N ARG A 134 0.34 10.76 3.43
CA ARG A 134 -0.24 12.06 3.12
C ARG A 134 0.78 13.20 3.28
N GLN A 135 1.60 13.16 4.33
CA GLN A 135 2.65 14.16 4.58
C GLN A 135 3.80 14.07 3.55
N LEU A 136 4.19 12.87 3.13
CA LEU A 136 5.22 12.66 2.12
C LEU A 136 4.75 13.15 0.74
N ILE A 137 3.54 12.76 0.32
CA ILE A 137 2.93 13.20 -0.94
C ILE A 137 2.80 14.73 -0.98
N ALA A 138 2.40 15.32 0.14
CA ALA A 138 2.33 16.75 0.34
C ALA A 138 3.69 17.45 0.18
N ALA A 139 4.73 16.95 0.83
CA ALA A 139 6.06 17.55 0.83
C ALA A 139 6.78 17.41 -0.52
N ALA A 140 6.51 16.32 -1.25
CA ALA A 140 7.09 16.05 -2.56
C ALA A 140 6.41 16.82 -3.70
N SER A 141 5.20 17.33 -3.47
CA SER A 141 4.43 18.05 -4.48
C SER A 141 4.96 19.48 -4.68
N PRO A 142 5.25 19.91 -5.92
CA PRO A 142 5.71 21.28 -6.20
C PRO A 142 4.60 22.35 -6.05
N LEU A 143 3.34 21.94 -5.84
CA LEU A 143 2.20 22.83 -5.59
C LEU A 143 1.89 22.90 -4.08
N PRO A 144 1.58 24.10 -3.54
CA PRO A 144 1.29 24.28 -2.13
C PRO A 144 0.08 23.47 -1.66
N LEU A 145 0.21 22.96 -0.44
CA LEU A 145 -0.68 22.03 0.28
C LEU A 145 -2.17 22.38 0.31
N ASN A 146 -2.52 23.65 0.16
CA ASN A 146 -3.89 24.13 0.37
C ASN A 146 -4.89 23.68 -0.71
N THR A 147 -4.44 23.18 -1.86
CA THR A 147 -5.34 22.71 -2.93
C THR A 147 -5.90 21.31 -2.67
N PHE A 148 -5.27 20.53 -1.78
CA PHE A 148 -5.66 19.14 -1.43
C PHE A 148 -6.39 19.03 -0.08
N LEU A 149 -6.40 20.11 0.70
CA LEU A 149 -6.91 20.17 2.08
C LEU A 149 -8.35 20.69 2.19
N VAL A 150 -9.07 20.88 1.08
CA VAL A 150 -10.51 21.12 1.20
C VAL A 150 -11.14 19.82 1.68
N ASP A 151 -11.38 19.77 2.98
CA ASP A 151 -12.23 18.79 3.63
C ASP A 151 -13.42 18.50 2.74
N ARG A 152 -13.66 17.22 2.45
CA ARG A 152 -15.01 16.79 2.11
C ARG A 152 -15.84 17.01 3.38
N ASP A 153 -16.43 18.19 3.50
CA ASP A 153 -17.47 18.47 4.47
C ASP A 153 -18.52 17.35 4.39
N PRO A 154 -18.83 16.64 5.49
CA PRO A 154 -19.92 15.68 5.52
C PRO A 154 -21.32 16.35 5.49
N GLU A 155 -21.42 17.68 5.36
CA GLU A 155 -22.68 18.44 5.36
C GLU A 155 -22.81 19.45 4.20
N SER A 156 -22.63 19.02 2.94
CA SER A 156 -23.10 19.81 1.80
C SER A 156 -24.41 19.24 1.24
N PRO A 157 -25.55 19.94 1.35
CA PRO A 157 -26.80 19.49 0.74
C PRO A 157 -26.72 19.68 -0.78
N LEU A 158 -27.11 18.63 -1.51
CA LEU A 158 -27.20 18.62 -2.98
C LEU A 158 -28.02 19.82 -3.49
N PRO A 159 -27.53 20.58 -4.49
CA PRO A 159 -28.38 21.41 -5.33
C PRO A 159 -29.20 20.57 -6.33
#